data_AF-A0A0C9ZI37-F1
#
_entry.id   AF-A0A0C9ZI37-F1
#
_cell.length_a   1.000
_cell.length_b   1.000
_cell.length_c   1.000
_cell.angle_alpha   90.00
_cell.angle_beta   90.00
_cell.angle_gamma   90.00
#
_symmetry.space_group_name_H-M   'P 1'
#
loop_
_entity.id
_entity.type
_entity.pdbx_description
1 polymer ?
#
loop_
_entity_poly.entity_id
_entity_poly.type
_entity_poly.pdbx_seq_one_letter_code
_entity_poly.pdbx_strand_id
1 'polypeptide(L)'
;MNFCVAPCLTLSPMADSCPFEAIRLSFTGNVRVPLGPTAFTPGGSISIASPHVEIWLQNKQILIRDQHTAHGTYVNGIRIVQQTLLQNGDILTLGAPITRSANVPANVTNAQLKPIKAMVTIVGV
;
A
#
# COMPACT_ATOMS: atom_id res chain seq x y z
N MET A 1 11.42 -2.38 32.27
CA MET A 1 11.59 -3.19 31.04
C MET A 1 11.27 -2.32 29.84
N ASN A 2 12.27 -1.84 29.10
CA ASN A 2 12.03 -1.13 27.84
C ASN A 2 11.81 -2.18 26.77
N PHE A 3 10.55 -2.43 26.40
CA PHE A 3 10.26 -3.15 25.18
C PHE A 3 10.76 -2.25 24.04
N CYS A 4 11.90 -2.58 23.45
CA CYS A 4 12.28 -2.05 22.15
C CYS A 4 11.27 -2.61 21.15
N VAL A 5 10.09 -1.97 21.07
CA VAL A 5 9.07 -2.33 20.10
C VAL A 5 9.67 -1.99 18.75
N ALA A 6 9.95 -3.00 17.93
CA ALA A 6 10.39 -2.76 16.57
C ALA A 6 9.30 -1.96 15.86
N PRO A 7 9.64 -0.86 15.14
CA PRO A 7 8.66 -0.06 14.44
C PRO A 7 7.90 -0.96 13.46
N CYS A 8 6.59 -1.04 13.64
CA CYS A 8 5.72 -1.85 12.82
C CYS A 8 4.70 -0.96 12.09
N LEU A 9 4.55 -1.22 10.79
CA LEU A 9 3.54 -0.64 9.94
C LEU A 9 2.47 -1.68 9.69
N THR A 10 1.23 -1.37 10.05
CA THR A 10 0.06 -2.15 9.64
C THR A 10 -0.70 -1.37 8.58
N LEU A 11 -0.99 -2.02 7.46
CA LEU A 11 -1.82 -1.51 6.38
C LEU A 11 -3.18 -2.23 6.46
N SER A 12 -4.18 -1.55 7.00
CA SER A 12 -5.52 -2.13 7.20
C SER A 12 -6.41 -1.84 5.99
N PRO A 13 -7.15 -2.83 5.45
CA PRO A 13 -8.05 -2.63 4.31
C PRO A 13 -9.21 -1.69 4.66
N MET A 14 -9.60 -0.84 3.71
CA MET A 14 -10.78 0.01 3.83
C MET A 14 -11.98 -0.58 3.09
N ALA A 15 -13.21 -0.24 3.51
CA ALA A 15 -14.43 -0.76 2.87
C ALA A 15 -14.56 -0.36 1.38
N ASP A 16 -14.00 0.80 1.00
CA ASP A 16 -14.01 1.30 -0.37
C ASP A 16 -12.87 0.76 -1.25
N SER A 17 -12.01 -0.12 -0.73
CA SER A 17 -10.93 -0.72 -1.51
C SER A 17 -11.23 -2.13 -1.98
N CYS A 18 -10.39 -2.61 -2.90
CA CYS A 18 -10.27 -4.03 -3.15
C CYS A 18 -9.97 -4.78 -1.83
N PRO A 19 -10.59 -5.94 -1.55
CA PRO A 19 -10.39 -6.66 -0.30
C PRO A 19 -9.01 -7.31 -0.29
N PHE A 20 -8.21 -7.01 0.74
CA PHE A 20 -6.92 -7.64 0.98
C PHE A 20 -6.73 -7.88 2.47
N GLU A 21 -5.87 -8.83 2.82
CA GLU A 21 -5.51 -9.07 4.22
C GLU A 21 -4.61 -7.95 4.77
N ALA A 22 -4.83 -7.55 6.02
CA ALA A 22 -4.05 -6.49 6.63
C ALA A 22 -2.55 -6.83 6.64
N ILE A 23 -1.75 -6.02 5.95
CA ILE A 23 -0.31 -6.28 5.80
C ILE A 23 0.40 -5.70 7.02
N ARG A 24 1.16 -6.51 7.74
CA ARG A 24 2.03 -6.04 8.82
C ARG A 24 3.48 -6.14 8.39
N LEU A 25 4.17 -5.01 8.37
CA LEU A 25 5.60 -4.90 8.11
C LEU A 25 6.30 -4.52 9.40
N SER A 26 7.19 -5.38 9.88
CA SER A 26 8.05 -5.09 11.02
C SER A 26 9.43 -4.67 10.51
N PHE A 27 9.88 -3.48 10.87
CA PHE A 27 11.18 -2.97 10.44
C PHE A 27 12.21 -3.16 11.55
N THR A 28 13.13 -4.10 11.34
CA THR A 28 14.25 -4.37 12.27
C THR A 28 15.54 -3.59 11.91
N GLY A 29 15.49 -2.73 10.90
CA GLY A 29 16.61 -1.94 10.39
C GLY A 29 16.25 -1.20 9.09
N ASN A 30 17.26 -0.84 8.30
CA ASN A 30 17.08 -0.16 7.00
C ASN A 30 16.67 -1.16 5.91
N VAL A 31 15.52 -1.80 6.05
CA VAL A 31 14.96 -2.73 5.07
C VAL A 31 13.96 -2.00 4.18
N ARG A 32 14.10 -2.21 2.86
CA ARG A 32 13.14 -1.77 1.85
C ARG A 32 12.25 -2.93 1.47
N VAL A 33 10.94 -2.75 1.61
CA VAL A 33 9.92 -3.73 1.30
C VAL A 33 9.16 -3.26 0.06
N PRO A 34 9.42 -3.86 -1.12
CA PRO A 34 8.59 -3.63 -2.29
C PRO A 34 7.24 -4.31 -2.10
N LEU A 35 6.16 -3.55 -2.27
CA LEU A 35 4.80 -4.05 -2.32
C LEU A 35 4.31 -4.05 -3.76
N GLY A 36 3.68 -5.16 -4.15
CA GLY A 36 3.04 -5.36 -5.43
C GLY A 36 1.69 -6.06 -5.26
N PRO A 37 1.02 -6.44 -6.36
CA PRO A 37 -0.26 -7.15 -6.36
C PRO A 37 -0.28 -8.39 -5.46
N THR A 38 0.84 -9.12 -5.39
CA THR A 38 0.96 -10.34 -4.59
C THR A 38 0.94 -10.09 -3.08
N ALA A 39 1.22 -8.87 -2.63
CA ALA A 39 1.11 -8.50 -1.22
C ALA A 39 -0.35 -8.28 -0.79
N PHE A 40 -1.24 -8.02 -1.76
CA PHE A 40 -2.64 -7.66 -1.51
C PHE A 40 -3.59 -8.83 -1.83
N THR A 41 -3.33 -10.02 -1.28
CA THR A 41 -4.21 -11.19 -1.47
C THR A 41 -5.41 -11.17 -0.51
N PRO A 42 -6.55 -11.79 -0.87
CA PRO A 42 -6.86 -12.51 -2.11
C PRO A 42 -7.33 -11.59 -3.27
N GLY A 43 -7.60 -10.31 -3.01
CA GLY A 43 -8.28 -9.45 -3.99
C GLY A 43 -7.41 -8.86 -5.08
N GLY A 44 -6.12 -8.56 -4.82
CA GLY A 44 -5.12 -8.05 -5.77
C GLY A 44 -5.69 -7.16 -6.88
N SER A 45 -5.66 -5.85 -6.71
CA SER A 45 -6.21 -4.93 -7.72
C SER A 45 -5.51 -5.13 -9.07
N ILE A 46 -6.28 -5.17 -10.16
CA ILE A 46 -5.71 -5.29 -11.51
C ILE A 46 -4.96 -4.01 -11.94
N SER A 47 -5.18 -2.91 -11.21
CA SER A 47 -4.58 -1.60 -11.45
C SER A 47 -3.16 -1.47 -10.89
N ILE A 48 -2.59 -2.52 -10.29
CA ILE A 48 -1.26 -2.48 -9.67
C ILE A 48 -0.35 -3.55 -10.26
N ALA A 49 0.90 -3.18 -10.54
CA ALA A 49 1.92 -4.08 -11.08
C ALA A 49 3.03 -4.26 -10.04
N SER A 50 3.72 -5.42 -10.02
CA SER A 50 4.85 -5.64 -9.10
C SER A 50 6.16 -5.24 -9.77
N PRO A 51 7.03 -4.44 -9.12
CA PRO A 51 6.81 -3.70 -7.87
C PRO A 51 6.01 -2.41 -8.08
N HIS A 52 5.01 -2.15 -7.24
CA HIS A 52 4.17 -0.94 -7.36
C HIS A 52 4.77 0.19 -6.53
N VAL A 53 5.05 -0.13 -5.27
CA VAL A 53 5.49 0.84 -4.29
C VAL A 53 6.55 0.23 -3.40
N GLU A 54 7.48 1.04 -2.93
CA GLU A 54 8.51 0.62 -1.99
C GLU A 54 8.29 1.35 -0.66
N ILE A 55 8.29 0.60 0.44
CA ILE A 55 8.17 1.14 1.80
C ILE A 55 9.41 0.77 2.60
N TRP A 56 9.98 1.72 3.33
CA TRP A 56 11.15 1.46 4.17
C TRP A 56 11.18 2.33 5.41
N LEU A 57 11.92 1.87 6.42
CA LEU A 57 12.24 2.66 7.59
C LEU A 57 13.58 3.38 7.37
N GLN A 58 13.60 4.69 7.63
CA GLN A 58 14.80 5.51 7.63
C GLN A 58 14.70 6.52 8.77
N ASN A 59 15.73 6.63 9.62
CA ASN A 59 15.75 7.58 10.73
C ASN A 59 14.50 7.50 11.65
N LYS A 60 14.01 6.27 11.94
CA LYS A 60 12.75 6.01 12.67
C LYS A 60 11.48 6.53 12.00
N GLN A 61 11.57 6.91 10.74
CA GLN A 61 10.46 7.37 9.93
C GLN A 61 10.16 6.36 8.83
N ILE A 62 8.88 6.10 8.59
CA ILE A 62 8.45 5.18 7.53
C ILE A 62 8.22 6.00 6.28
N LEU A 63 8.98 5.72 5.23
CA LEU A 63 8.82 6.37 3.94
C LEU A 63 8.22 5.41 2.93
N ILE A 64 7.55 6.01 1.96
CA ILE A 64 6.96 5.34 0.83
C ILE A 64 7.37 6.00 -0.48
N ARG A 65 7.59 5.21 -1.52
CA ARG A 65 7.91 5.71 -2.86
C ARG A 65 7.20 4.89 -3.93
N ASP A 66 6.53 5.60 -4.83
CA ASP A 66 5.98 5.02 -6.05
C ASP A 66 7.11 4.63 -7.02
N GLN A 67 7.04 3.42 -7.58
CA GLN A 67 8.03 2.94 -8.55
C GLN A 67 7.68 3.33 -10.00
N HIS A 68 7.20 4.56 -10.19
CA HIS A 68 6.73 5.09 -11.48
C HIS A 68 5.62 4.25 -12.10
N THR A 69 4.62 3.91 -11.30
CA THR A 69 3.53 3.06 -11.74
C THR A 69 2.57 3.82 -12.65
N ALA A 70 1.94 3.10 -13.58
CA ALA A 70 1.03 3.70 -14.57
C ALA A 70 -0.14 4.46 -13.92
N HIS A 71 -0.64 3.96 -12.78
CA HIS A 71 -1.78 4.54 -12.07
C HIS A 71 -1.38 5.46 -10.90
N GLY A 72 -0.11 5.40 -10.50
CA GLY A 72 0.45 6.15 -9.38
C GLY A 72 0.06 5.62 -8.00
N THR A 73 0.56 6.33 -6.99
CA THR A 73 0.29 6.12 -5.57
C THR A 73 -0.18 7.44 -4.96
N TYR A 74 -1.13 7.38 -4.03
CA TYR A 74 -1.69 8.54 -3.35
C TYR A 74 -1.62 8.33 -1.83
N VAL A 75 -1.32 9.39 -1.10
CA VAL A 75 -1.33 9.43 0.37
C VAL A 75 -2.29 10.54 0.78
N ASN A 76 -3.30 10.21 1.60
CA ASN A 76 -4.40 11.11 1.96
C ASN A 76 -5.09 11.78 0.76
N GLY A 77 -5.19 11.05 -0.36
CA GLY A 77 -5.77 11.54 -1.62
C GLY A 77 -4.82 12.40 -2.46
N ILE A 78 -3.59 12.66 -2.01
CA ILE A 78 -2.58 13.44 -2.73
C ILE A 78 -1.64 12.48 -3.46
N ARG A 79 -1.48 12.63 -4.77
CA ARG A 79 -0.57 11.80 -5.57
C ARG A 79 0.88 12.06 -5.15
N ILE A 80 1.59 11.01 -4.77
CA ILE A 80 3.02 11.08 -4.48
C ILE A 80 3.82 10.77 -5.74
N VAL A 81 4.88 11.55 -5.97
CA VAL A 81 5.82 11.35 -7.09
C VAL A 81 7.23 11.05 -6.58
N GLN A 82 7.54 11.53 -5.37
CA GLN A 82 8.80 11.31 -4.69
C GLN A 82 8.57 10.54 -3.39
N GLN A 83 9.68 10.17 -2.73
CA GLN A 83 9.60 9.58 -1.39
C GLN A 83 8.79 10.49 -0.46
N THR A 84 7.78 9.94 0.18
CA THR A 84 6.87 10.65 1.07
C THR A 84 6.91 10.00 2.44
N LEU A 85 6.91 10.82 3.50
CA LEU A 85 6.82 10.33 4.86
C LEU A 85 5.39 9.83 5.12
N LEU A 86 5.25 8.59 5.60
CA LEU A 86 4.00 8.06 6.12
C LEU A 86 3.87 8.35 7.61
N GLN A 87 2.68 8.76 8.00
CA GLN A 87 2.31 9.00 9.39
C GLN A 87 1.18 8.06 9.81
N ASN A 88 1.09 7.83 11.12
CA ASN A 88 0.01 7.04 11.70
C ASN A 88 -1.34 7.71 11.43
N GLY A 89 -2.29 6.95 10.86
CA GLY A 89 -3.60 7.44 10.44
C GLY A 89 -3.68 7.83 8.96
N ASP A 90 -2.56 7.85 8.22
CA ASP A 90 -2.59 8.18 6.80
C ASP A 90 -3.36 7.15 5.96
N ILE A 91 -4.04 7.61 4.92
CA ILE A 91 -4.74 6.75 3.97
C ILE A 91 -3.87 6.59 2.74
N LEU A 92 -3.33 5.40 2.56
CA LEU A 92 -2.61 5.00 1.37
C LEU A 92 -3.58 4.52 0.30
N THR A 93 -3.43 4.99 -0.92
CA THR A 93 -4.18 4.51 -2.08
C THR A 93 -3.22 4.12 -3.19
N LEU A 94 -3.19 2.85 -3.56
CA LEU A 94 -2.37 2.30 -4.64
C LEU A 94 -3.24 2.01 -5.85
N GLY A 95 -2.80 2.52 -6.99
CA GLY A 95 -3.52 2.39 -8.24
C GLY A 95 -4.69 3.36 -8.37
N ALA A 96 -5.49 3.13 -9.39
CA ALA A 96 -6.65 3.94 -9.73
C ALA A 96 -7.86 3.02 -10.00
N PRO A 97 -9.09 3.52 -9.86
CA PRO A 97 -10.27 2.78 -10.28
C PRO A 97 -10.22 2.51 -11.79
N ILE A 98 -10.36 1.24 -12.18
CA ILE A 98 -10.44 0.82 -13.59
C ILE A 98 -11.91 0.73 -13.98
N THR A 99 -12.29 1.39 -15.06
CA THR A 99 -13.61 1.22 -15.65
C THR A 99 -13.70 -0.16 -16.31
N ARG A 100 -14.76 -0.92 -16.00
CA ARG A 100 -15.00 -2.22 -16.64
C ARG A 100 -15.22 -2.03 -18.14
N SER A 101 -14.24 -2.43 -18.94
CA SER A 101 -14.30 -2.42 -20.41
C SER A 101 -14.33 -3.84 -20.95
N ALA A 102 -14.61 -4.01 -22.24
CA ALA A 102 -14.61 -5.32 -22.91
C ALA A 102 -13.25 -6.04 -22.85
N ASN A 103 -12.17 -5.30 -22.56
CA ASN A 103 -10.82 -5.84 -22.37
C ASN A 103 -10.56 -6.41 -20.97
N VAL A 104 -11.48 -6.21 -20.01
CA VAL A 104 -11.33 -6.79 -18.67
C VAL A 104 -11.86 -8.22 -18.71
N PRO A 105 -11.03 -9.22 -18.39
CA PRO A 105 -11.45 -10.61 -18.47
C PRO A 105 -12.52 -10.91 -17.41
N ALA A 106 -13.46 -11.79 -17.74
CA ALA A 106 -14.66 -12.06 -16.93
C ALA A 106 -14.35 -12.67 -15.55
N ASN A 107 -13.12 -13.12 -15.33
CA ASN A 107 -12.62 -13.60 -14.05
C ASN A 107 -12.31 -12.47 -13.05
N VAL A 108 -12.31 -11.19 -13.49
CA VAL A 108 -12.05 -10.04 -12.62
C VAL A 108 -13.34 -9.55 -11.99
N THR A 109 -13.38 -9.56 -10.66
CA THR A 109 -14.55 -9.07 -9.90
C THR A 109 -14.56 -7.55 -9.83
N ASN A 110 -15.74 -6.92 -9.69
CA ASN A 110 -15.86 -5.47 -9.49
C ASN A 110 -15.02 -4.94 -8.30
N ALA A 111 -14.76 -5.78 -7.30
CA ALA A 111 -13.87 -5.47 -6.18
C ALA A 111 -12.41 -5.24 -6.62
N GLN A 112 -11.92 -5.98 -7.61
CA GLN A 112 -10.53 -5.89 -8.12
C GLN A 112 -10.32 -4.71 -9.06
N LEU A 113 -11.41 -4.10 -9.56
CA LEU A 113 -11.41 -2.85 -10.32
C LEU A 113 -11.18 -1.63 -9.43
N LYS A 114 -11.42 -1.76 -8.12
CA LYS A 114 -11.18 -0.69 -7.16
C LYS A 114 -9.68 -0.56 -6.88
N PRO A 115 -9.20 0.66 -6.58
CA PRO A 115 -7.84 0.83 -6.09
C PRO A 115 -7.69 0.16 -4.72
N ILE A 116 -6.45 -0.13 -4.36
CA ILE A 116 -6.12 -0.60 -3.01
C ILE A 116 -6.07 0.61 -2.11
N LYS A 117 -6.90 0.67 -1.07
CA LYS A 117 -6.86 1.73 -0.05
C LYS A 117 -6.58 1.08 1.29
N ALA A 118 -5.52 1.53 1.93
CA ALA A 118 -5.07 1.01 3.20
C ALA A 118 -4.91 2.15 4.20
N MET A 119 -5.47 1.97 5.39
CA MET A 119 -5.15 2.84 6.51
C MET A 119 -3.80 2.44 7.09
N VAL A 120 -2.91 3.42 7.22
CA VAL A 120 -1.59 3.28 7.81
C VAL A 120 -1.71 3.35 9.32
N THR A 121 -1.24 2.33 10.00
CA THR A 121 -1.07 2.32 11.45
C THR A 121 0.39 2.07 11.77
N ILE A 122 1.04 3.02 12.44
CA ILE A 122 2.46 2.90 12.81
C ILE A 122 2.55 2.79 14.33
N VAL A 123 3.27 1.78 14.83
CA VAL A 123 3.49 1.55 16.26
C VAL A 123 4.99 1.38 16.49
N GLY A 124 5.54 1.98 17.56
CA GLY A 124 6.94 1.78 17.95
C GLY A 124 7.96 2.67 17.23
N VAL A 125 7.54 3.81 16.67
CA VAL A 125 8.42 4.87 16.14
C VAL A 125 8.65 5.98 17.15
#